data_AF-A0AAP1H7V8-F1
#
_entry.id   AF-A0AAP1H7V8-F1
#
_cell.length_a   1.000
_cell.length_b   1.000
_cell.length_c   1.000
_cell.angle_alpha   90.00
_cell.angle_beta   90.00
_cell.angle_gamma   90.00
#
_symmetry.space_group_name_H-M   'P 1'
#
loop_
_entity.id
_entity.type
_entity.pdbx_description
1 polymer ?
#
loop_
_entity_poly.entity_id
_entity_poly.type
_entity_poly.pdbx_seq_one_letter_code
_entity_poly.pdbx_strand_id
1 'polypeptide(L)'
;MEEIFAICDRITIMRDGKTVDTTNISETDFDEVVKKMVGRELTERYPKRTPSLGDKVFEVKNASVKGSFEDVSFYVRSGEIVGVSGLMGAGRTEMMRALFGVDRLDTGEIWIAGKKTAIKNPQEAVKKGLGFITENRKDEGLLLDTSIRENIALPNLSSFSPKGLIDHKREAEFVDLLIKRLTIKTASPETHARHLLGGNQQKVVIAKWIGIGPKVLILDEPTRGVDVGAKREIYTLMNELTERGVAIIMVSSELPEILGMSDRIIVVHEGRISGEIHAREATQERIMTLATGGR
;
A
#
# COMPACT_ATOMS: atom_id res chain seq x y z
N MET A 1 -15.33 3.36 -10.41
CA MET A 1 -15.86 2.43 -11.44
C MET A 1 -17.20 1.84 -11.02
N GLU A 2 -17.43 1.43 -9.77
CA GLU A 2 -18.76 0.99 -9.31
C GLU A 2 -19.84 2.06 -9.51
N GLU A 3 -19.49 3.34 -9.35
CA GLU A 3 -20.35 4.48 -9.67
C GLU A 3 -20.87 4.48 -11.12
N ILE A 4 -20.11 3.91 -12.08
CA ILE A 4 -20.53 3.82 -13.48
C ILE A 4 -21.76 2.90 -13.59
N PHE A 5 -21.77 1.79 -12.84
CA PHE A 5 -22.90 0.86 -12.82
C PHE A 5 -24.11 1.41 -12.06
N ALA A 6 -23.89 2.38 -11.16
CA ALA A 6 -24.96 3.00 -10.39
C ALA A 6 -25.61 4.19 -11.12
N ILE A 7 -24.89 4.88 -12.02
CA ILE A 7 -25.30 6.20 -12.54
C ILE A 7 -25.45 6.20 -14.07
N CYS A 8 -24.80 5.29 -14.80
CA CYS A 8 -24.80 5.30 -16.26
C CYS A 8 -25.79 4.28 -16.85
N ASP A 9 -26.35 4.60 -18.02
CA ASP A 9 -27.19 3.66 -18.78
C ASP A 9 -26.38 2.77 -19.73
N ARG A 10 -25.24 3.28 -20.22
CA ARG A 10 -24.44 2.63 -21.27
C ARG A 10 -22.95 2.86 -21.05
N ILE A 11 -22.15 1.86 -21.39
CA ILE A 11 -20.68 1.90 -21.29
C ILE A 11 -20.04 1.53 -22.62
N THR A 12 -18.99 2.27 -22.99
CA THR A 12 -18.10 1.93 -24.12
C THR A 12 -16.72 1.61 -23.58
N ILE A 13 -16.19 0.45 -23.95
CA ILE A 13 -14.92 -0.07 -23.45
C ILE A 13 -13.89 0.04 -24.57
N MET A 14 -12.75 0.68 -24.26
CA MET A 14 -11.64 0.83 -25.20
C MET A 14 -10.38 0.15 -24.65
N ARG A 15 -9.63 -0.51 -25.53
CA ARG A 15 -8.34 -1.14 -25.24
C ARG A 15 -7.42 -0.98 -26.44
N ASP A 16 -6.14 -0.66 -26.21
CA ASP A 16 -5.13 -0.48 -27.25
C ASP A 16 -5.55 0.51 -28.36
N GLY A 17 -6.25 1.59 -27.95
CA GLY A 17 -6.73 2.63 -28.86
C GLY A 17 -7.92 2.24 -29.73
N LYS A 18 -8.56 1.09 -29.49
CA LYS A 18 -9.73 0.60 -30.24
C LYS A 18 -10.91 0.37 -29.32
N THR A 19 -12.12 0.59 -29.84
CA THR A 19 -13.35 0.17 -29.16
C THR A 19 -13.42 -1.35 -29.14
N VAL A 20 -13.44 -1.92 -27.94
CA VAL A 20 -13.61 -3.36 -27.71
C VAL A 20 -15.09 -3.71 -27.68
N ASP A 21 -15.90 -2.87 -27.03
CA ASP A 21 -17.34 -3.11 -26.87
C ASP A 21 -18.12 -1.84 -26.54
N THR A 22 -19.42 -1.83 -26.81
CA THR A 22 -20.39 -0.86 -26.29
C THR A 22 -21.66 -1.61 -25.89
N THR A 23 -22.03 -1.55 -24.61
CA THR A 23 -23.16 -2.30 -24.06
C THR A 23 -23.92 -1.48 -23.03
N ASN A 24 -25.18 -1.82 -22.79
CA ASN A 24 -25.98 -1.21 -21.73
C ASN A 24 -25.50 -1.72 -20.37
N ILE A 25 -25.54 -0.86 -19.34
CA ILE A 25 -25.14 -1.25 -17.98
C ILE A 25 -26.03 -2.39 -17.43
N SER A 26 -27.30 -2.45 -17.84
CA SER A 26 -28.21 -3.54 -17.48
C SER A 26 -27.87 -4.90 -18.10
N GLU A 27 -27.00 -4.94 -19.11
CA GLU A 27 -26.67 -6.14 -19.90
C GLU A 27 -25.24 -6.65 -19.62
N THR A 28 -24.51 -6.00 -18.71
CA THR A 28 -23.15 -6.37 -18.36
C THR A 28 -22.93 -6.23 -16.87
N ASP A 29 -21.84 -6.78 -16.38
CA ASP A 29 -21.42 -6.60 -15.01
C ASP A 29 -19.99 -6.07 -14.94
N PHE A 30 -19.56 -5.77 -13.72
CA PHE A 30 -18.23 -5.22 -13.47
C PHE A 30 -17.13 -6.15 -14.00
N ASP A 31 -17.28 -7.46 -13.82
CA ASP A 31 -16.25 -8.44 -14.17
C ASP A 31 -16.13 -8.59 -15.69
N GLU A 32 -17.24 -8.57 -16.42
CA GLU A 32 -17.26 -8.53 -17.88
C GLU A 32 -16.61 -7.26 -18.44
N VAL A 33 -16.93 -6.10 -17.88
CA VAL A 33 -16.34 -4.82 -18.31
C VAL A 33 -14.83 -4.87 -18.11
N VAL A 34 -14.38 -5.30 -16.94
CA VAL A 34 -12.96 -5.43 -16.62
C VAL A 34 -12.27 -6.47 -17.49
N LYS A 35 -12.90 -7.62 -17.77
CA LYS A 35 -12.40 -8.63 -18.72
C LYS A 35 -12.17 -8.03 -20.10
N LYS A 36 -13.11 -7.23 -20.61
CA LYS A 36 -12.99 -6.53 -21.90
C LYS A 36 -11.88 -5.47 -21.86
N MET A 37 -11.75 -4.70 -20.77
CA MET A 37 -10.69 -3.69 -20.57
C MET A 37 -9.28 -4.29 -20.53
N VAL A 38 -9.08 -5.44 -19.87
CA VAL A 38 -7.74 -6.02 -19.63
C VAL A 38 -7.40 -7.14 -20.62
N GLY A 39 -8.40 -7.75 -21.28
CA GLY A 39 -8.20 -8.80 -22.29
C GLY A 39 -7.89 -10.19 -21.73
N ARG A 40 -8.19 -10.44 -20.46
CA ARG A 40 -8.02 -11.73 -19.77
C ARG A 40 -9.16 -11.95 -18.78
N GLU A 41 -9.53 -13.21 -18.53
CA GLU A 41 -10.47 -13.52 -17.45
C GLU A 41 -9.87 -13.12 -16.10
N LEU A 42 -10.59 -12.25 -15.39
CA LEU A 42 -10.28 -11.79 -14.04
C LEU A 42 -11.19 -12.51 -13.05
N THR A 43 -11.26 -13.83 -13.15
CA THR A 43 -12.09 -14.67 -12.26
C THR A 43 -11.66 -14.60 -10.79
N GLU A 44 -10.51 -14.00 -10.48
CA GLU A 44 -10.08 -13.67 -9.12
C GLU A 44 -9.45 -12.26 -9.10
N ARG A 45 -10.28 -11.22 -8.90
CA ARG A 45 -9.87 -9.80 -8.81
C ARG A 45 -8.85 -9.57 -7.68
N TYR A 46 -8.97 -10.32 -6.60
CA TYR A 46 -8.06 -10.36 -5.47
C TYR A 46 -7.49 -11.77 -5.35
N PRO A 47 -6.16 -11.93 -5.22
CA PRO A 47 -5.54 -13.23 -5.08
C PRO A 47 -5.99 -13.89 -3.77
N LYS A 48 -6.49 -15.14 -3.85
CA LYS A 48 -6.84 -15.93 -2.67
C LYS A 48 -5.67 -16.01 -1.70
N ARG A 49 -5.99 -15.96 -0.40
CA ARG A 49 -4.99 -15.87 0.65
C ARG A 49 -5.36 -16.74 1.84
N THR A 50 -4.38 -17.47 2.35
CA THR A 50 -4.51 -18.30 3.57
C THR A 50 -3.37 -17.90 4.51
N PRO A 51 -3.54 -16.85 5.33
CA PRO A 51 -2.45 -16.29 6.12
C PRO A 51 -1.90 -17.29 7.14
N SER A 52 -0.58 -17.36 7.26
CA SER A 52 0.11 -17.98 8.40
C SER A 52 0.59 -16.87 9.33
N LEU A 53 -0.21 -16.57 10.36
CA LEU A 53 0.05 -15.45 11.27
C LEU A 53 1.09 -15.85 12.33
N GLY A 54 2.16 -15.07 12.42
CA GLY A 54 3.19 -15.20 13.45
C GLY A 54 2.96 -14.29 14.66
N ASP A 55 4.05 -13.95 15.34
CA ASP A 55 4.02 -13.06 16.52
C ASP A 55 3.70 -11.59 16.16
N LYS A 56 3.31 -10.81 17.17
CA LYS A 56 3.18 -9.35 17.06
C LYS A 56 4.54 -8.73 16.71
N VAL A 57 4.64 -8.11 15.54
CA VAL A 57 5.88 -7.44 15.09
C VAL A 57 5.78 -5.92 15.18
N PHE A 58 4.57 -5.37 15.22
CA PHE A 58 4.30 -3.95 15.43
C PHE A 58 3.14 -3.80 16.40
N GLU A 59 3.27 -2.91 17.38
CA GLU A 59 2.20 -2.59 18.32
C GLU A 59 2.29 -1.11 18.71
N VAL A 60 1.14 -0.45 18.76
CA VAL A 60 0.97 0.95 19.14
C VAL A 60 0.02 0.98 20.32
N LYS A 61 0.34 1.79 21.33
CA LYS A 61 -0.49 1.99 22.52
C LYS A 61 -0.70 3.46 22.78
N ASN A 62 -1.96 3.86 22.86
CA ASN A 62 -2.43 5.20 23.25
C ASN A 62 -1.73 6.33 22.47
N ALA A 63 -1.43 6.10 21.18
CA ALA A 63 -0.76 7.10 20.35
C ALA A 63 -1.71 8.26 20.03
N SER A 64 -1.20 9.48 20.17
CA SER A 64 -1.97 10.69 19.88
C SER A 64 -1.10 11.77 19.24
N VAL A 65 -1.73 12.56 18.38
CA VAL A 65 -1.23 13.82 17.83
C VAL A 65 -2.35 14.85 17.96
N LYS A 66 -2.09 15.91 18.74
CA LYS A 66 -3.08 16.93 19.09
C LYS A 66 -3.64 17.58 17.82
N GLY A 67 -4.96 17.55 17.69
CA GLY A 67 -5.67 18.10 16.53
C GLY A 67 -5.65 17.19 15.29
N SER A 68 -5.19 15.94 15.42
CA SER A 68 -5.16 14.96 14.33
C SER A 68 -5.81 13.63 14.73
N PHE A 69 -5.22 12.90 15.70
CA PHE A 69 -5.77 11.62 16.17
C PHE A 69 -5.48 11.40 17.66
N GLU A 70 -6.30 10.59 18.32
CA GLU A 70 -6.27 10.41 19.77
C GLU A 70 -6.52 8.96 20.18
N ASP A 71 -5.74 8.49 21.16
CA ASP A 71 -5.89 7.19 21.81
C ASP A 71 -5.89 5.99 20.84
N VAL A 72 -5.00 6.04 19.84
CA VAL A 72 -4.87 4.98 18.86
C VAL A 72 -4.06 3.83 19.45
N SER A 73 -4.68 2.65 19.52
CA SER A 73 -4.05 1.42 19.98
C SER A 73 -4.39 0.25 19.07
N PHE A 74 -3.37 -0.38 18.47
CA PHE A 74 -3.53 -1.58 17.66
C PHE A 74 -2.20 -2.33 17.52
N TYR A 75 -2.24 -3.53 16.96
CA TYR A 75 -1.05 -4.31 16.65
C TYR A 75 -1.16 -4.96 15.27
N VAL A 76 -0.03 -5.46 14.77
CA VAL A 76 0.07 -6.23 13.53
C VAL A 76 1.05 -7.39 13.75
N ARG A 77 0.66 -8.56 13.24
CA ARG A 77 1.44 -9.80 13.31
C ARG A 77 2.26 -10.02 12.04
N SER A 78 3.34 -10.79 12.19
CA SER A 78 4.12 -11.29 11.05
C SER A 78 3.20 -12.03 10.07
N GLY A 79 3.26 -11.68 8.79
CA GLY A 79 2.44 -12.28 7.74
C GLY A 79 0.97 -11.84 7.71
N GLU A 80 0.58 -10.86 8.53
CA GLU A 80 -0.76 -10.27 8.55
C GLU A 80 -0.85 -9.07 7.59
N ILE A 81 -2.00 -8.91 6.93
CA ILE A 81 -2.43 -7.65 6.31
C ILE A 81 -3.55 -7.05 7.18
N VAL A 82 -3.26 -5.93 7.83
CA VAL A 82 -4.27 -5.14 8.55
C VAL A 82 -4.73 -3.99 7.67
N GLY A 83 -5.99 -4.03 7.26
CA GLY A 83 -6.64 -2.93 6.54
C GLY A 83 -7.01 -1.80 7.49
N VAL A 84 -6.78 -0.56 7.09
CA VAL A 84 -7.18 0.65 7.82
C VAL A 84 -8.16 1.41 6.95
N SER A 85 -9.43 1.36 7.34
CA SER A 85 -10.54 2.01 6.65
C SER A 85 -11.09 3.18 7.46
N GLY A 86 -11.93 4.00 6.85
CA GLY A 86 -12.48 5.22 7.43
C GLY A 86 -12.87 6.21 6.34
N LEU A 87 -13.64 7.22 6.70
CA LEU A 87 -14.02 8.28 5.77
C LEU A 87 -12.80 9.14 5.37
N MET A 88 -12.93 9.86 4.27
CA MET A 88 -11.94 10.87 3.89
C MET A 88 -11.80 11.90 5.03
N GLY A 89 -10.56 12.20 5.42
CA GLY A 89 -10.28 13.08 6.56
C GLY A 89 -10.39 12.42 7.95
N ALA A 90 -10.60 11.10 8.03
CA ALA A 90 -10.66 10.39 9.32
C ALA A 90 -9.32 10.32 10.08
N GLY A 91 -8.22 10.84 9.55
CA GLY A 91 -6.90 10.83 10.20
C GLY A 91 -6.02 9.60 9.90
N ARG A 92 -6.34 8.82 8.86
CA ARG A 92 -5.65 7.55 8.53
C ARG A 92 -4.21 7.78 8.07
N THR A 93 -4.02 8.68 7.12
CA THR A 93 -2.71 9.05 6.56
C THR A 93 -1.83 9.73 7.60
N GLU A 94 -2.41 10.66 8.37
CA GLU A 94 -1.73 11.36 9.46
C GLU A 94 -1.26 10.39 10.55
N MET A 95 -2.09 9.40 10.88
CA MET A 95 -1.71 8.31 11.78
C MET A 95 -0.51 7.54 11.25
N MET A 96 -0.54 7.10 10.00
CA MET A 96 0.57 6.35 9.39
C MET A 96 1.87 7.16 9.33
N ARG A 97 1.78 8.44 8.94
CA ARG A 97 2.92 9.36 8.90
C ARG A 97 3.55 9.56 10.27
N ALA A 98 2.73 9.75 11.31
CA ALA A 98 3.22 9.89 12.68
C ALA A 98 3.89 8.60 13.19
N LEU A 99 3.30 7.44 12.89
CA LEU A 99 3.87 6.14 13.27
C LEU A 99 5.19 5.82 12.54
N PHE A 100 5.38 6.34 11.33
CA PHE A 100 6.65 6.26 10.60
C PHE A 100 7.66 7.36 11.00
N GLY A 101 7.25 8.32 11.84
CA GLY A 101 8.08 9.42 12.31
C GLY A 101 8.27 10.56 11.30
N VAL A 102 7.41 10.66 10.29
CA VAL A 102 7.32 11.84 9.43
C VAL A 102 6.78 13.01 10.23
N ASP A 103 5.67 12.77 10.93
CA ASP A 103 5.06 13.71 11.86
C ASP A 103 5.39 13.28 13.31
N ARG A 104 5.43 14.24 14.24
CA ARG A 104 5.81 13.95 15.64
C ARG A 104 4.61 13.47 16.43
N LEU A 105 4.75 12.32 17.10
CA LEU A 105 3.82 11.87 18.15
C LEU A 105 3.91 12.76 19.40
N ASP A 106 2.76 13.13 19.95
CA ASP A 106 2.68 13.85 21.22
C ASP A 106 2.70 12.90 22.42
N THR A 107 1.95 11.79 22.32
CA THR A 107 1.85 10.75 23.36
C THR A 107 1.78 9.35 22.76
N GLY A 108 1.90 8.34 23.62
CA GLY A 108 1.79 6.93 23.29
C GLY A 108 3.12 6.21 23.12
N GLU A 109 3.02 4.93 22.79
CA GLU A 109 4.16 4.02 22.71
C GLU A 109 4.13 3.22 21.42
N ILE A 110 5.30 3.07 20.80
CA ILE A 110 5.51 2.16 19.67
C ILE A 110 6.38 0.99 20.15
N TRP A 111 6.00 -0.21 19.76
CA TRP A 111 6.69 -1.45 20.04
C TRP A 111 6.98 -2.17 18.72
N ILE A 112 8.23 -2.56 18.50
CA ILE A 112 8.66 -3.32 17.32
C ILE A 112 9.29 -4.61 17.80
N ALA A 113 8.77 -5.76 17.34
CA ALA A 113 9.21 -7.09 17.74
C ALA A 113 9.36 -7.24 19.28
N GLY A 114 8.33 -6.80 20.02
CA GLY A 114 8.28 -6.87 21.48
C GLY A 114 9.16 -5.86 22.23
N LYS A 115 9.85 -4.94 21.54
CA LYS A 115 10.70 -3.92 22.17
C LYS A 115 10.08 -2.53 22.03
N LYS A 116 9.85 -1.85 23.15
CA LYS A 116 9.45 -0.44 23.18
C LYS A 116 10.51 0.41 22.50
N THR A 117 10.09 1.30 21.61
CA THR A 117 11.01 2.10 20.81
C THR A 117 10.45 3.50 20.53
N ALA A 118 11.34 4.46 20.31
CA ALA A 118 10.98 5.82 19.91
C ALA A 118 11.41 6.07 18.47
N ILE A 119 10.47 6.42 17.58
CA ILE A 119 10.76 6.78 16.19
C ILE A 119 10.72 8.31 16.12
N LYS A 120 11.88 8.95 15.89
CA LYS A 120 12.01 10.41 15.89
C LYS A 120 12.00 11.02 14.48
N ASN A 121 12.30 10.22 13.48
CA ASN A 121 12.36 10.59 12.08
C ASN A 121 12.25 9.33 11.20
N PRO A 122 11.99 9.46 9.89
CA PRO A 122 11.85 8.33 8.98
C PRO A 122 13.08 7.42 8.91
N GLN A 123 14.29 7.98 9.02
CA GLN A 123 15.53 7.19 8.98
C GLN A 123 15.61 6.18 10.14
N GLU A 124 15.14 6.57 11.34
CA GLU A 124 15.07 5.66 12.49
C GLU A 124 14.00 4.58 12.32
N ALA A 125 12.89 4.87 11.61
CA ALA A 125 11.88 3.86 11.28
C ALA A 125 12.47 2.79 10.34
N VAL A 126 13.16 3.23 9.30
CA VAL A 126 13.83 2.34 8.31
C VAL A 126 14.84 1.43 8.98
N LYS A 127 15.72 1.96 9.85
CA LYS A 127 16.70 1.14 10.60
C LYS A 127 16.05 0.08 11.48
N LYS A 128 14.80 0.31 11.92
CA LYS A 128 14.03 -0.65 12.75
C LYS A 128 13.22 -1.63 11.91
N GLY A 129 13.32 -1.55 10.58
CA GLY A 129 12.66 -2.44 9.65
C GLY A 129 11.24 -2.02 9.27
N LEU A 130 10.92 -0.73 9.34
CA LEU A 130 9.67 -0.20 8.78
C LEU A 130 9.93 0.33 7.36
N GLY A 131 9.00 0.07 6.44
CA GLY A 131 8.89 0.78 5.17
C GLY A 131 7.56 1.53 5.09
N PHE A 132 7.51 2.63 4.34
CA PHE A 132 6.29 3.43 4.20
C PHE A 132 6.08 3.92 2.76
N ILE A 133 5.03 3.43 2.13
CA ILE A 133 4.51 3.93 0.86
C ILE A 133 3.45 4.96 1.17
N THR A 134 3.77 6.22 0.91
CA THR A 134 2.87 7.37 1.07
C THR A 134 1.82 7.43 -0.04
N GLU A 135 0.65 7.98 0.29
CA GLU A 135 -0.42 8.33 -0.65
C GLU A 135 0.08 9.30 -1.73
N ASN A 136 0.87 10.32 -1.33
CA ASN A 136 1.38 11.31 -2.25
C ASN A 136 2.67 10.85 -2.94
N ARG A 137 2.53 9.88 -3.85
CA ARG A 137 3.64 9.30 -4.61
C ARG A 137 4.57 10.33 -5.25
N LYS A 138 4.01 11.41 -5.83
CA LYS A 138 4.78 12.36 -6.65
C LYS A 138 5.63 13.29 -5.80
N ASP A 139 5.09 13.77 -4.68
CA ASP A 139 5.77 14.77 -3.86
C ASP A 139 6.60 14.13 -2.74
N GLU A 140 6.22 12.93 -2.27
CA GLU A 140 6.84 12.29 -1.11
C GLU A 140 7.43 10.90 -1.42
N GLY A 141 6.89 10.18 -2.41
CA GLY A 141 7.29 8.81 -2.71
C GLY A 141 8.48 8.68 -3.68
N LEU A 142 8.59 9.58 -4.66
CA LEU A 142 9.56 9.52 -5.76
C LEU A 142 10.40 10.79 -5.86
N LEU A 143 11.67 10.58 -6.22
CA LEU A 143 12.52 11.64 -6.74
C LEU A 143 12.32 11.69 -8.26
N LEU A 144 11.33 12.48 -8.71
CA LEU A 144 10.85 12.50 -10.10
C LEU A 144 11.93 12.85 -11.13
N ASP A 145 12.85 13.75 -10.77
CA ASP A 145 13.93 14.22 -11.63
C ASP A 145 15.21 13.37 -11.50
N THR A 146 15.14 12.21 -10.84
CA THR A 146 16.27 11.26 -10.75
C THR A 146 15.92 9.94 -11.42
N SER A 147 16.93 9.12 -11.66
CA SER A 147 16.78 7.82 -12.32
C SER A 147 15.99 6.82 -11.47
N ILE A 148 15.48 5.77 -12.12
CA ILE A 148 14.89 4.61 -11.43
C ILE A 148 15.94 3.94 -10.55
N ARG A 149 17.19 3.82 -11.02
CA ARG A 149 18.33 3.31 -10.24
C ARG A 149 18.48 4.05 -8.92
N GLU A 150 18.61 5.37 -8.98
CA GLU A 150 18.78 6.21 -7.79
C GLU A 150 17.58 6.08 -6.84
N ASN A 151 16.36 6.12 -7.37
CA ASN A 151 15.16 5.93 -6.57
C ASN A 151 15.22 4.62 -5.78
N ILE A 152 15.43 3.49 -6.46
CA ILE A 152 15.42 2.14 -5.88
C ILE A 152 16.57 1.95 -4.89
N ALA A 153 17.78 2.44 -5.21
CA ALA A 153 18.96 2.23 -4.39
C ALA A 153 18.98 3.10 -3.12
N LEU A 154 18.37 4.28 -3.16
CA LEU A 154 18.52 5.32 -2.12
C LEU A 154 18.25 4.84 -0.68
N PRO A 155 17.15 4.12 -0.37
CA PRO A 155 16.90 3.67 1.01
C PRO A 155 17.91 2.66 1.54
N ASN A 156 18.65 2.00 0.64
CA ASN A 156 19.61 0.95 0.96
C ASN A 156 21.06 1.34 0.61
N LEU A 157 21.33 2.64 0.43
CA LEU A 157 22.62 3.15 -0.07
C LEU A 157 23.81 2.69 0.78
N SER A 158 23.64 2.58 2.10
CA SER A 158 24.67 2.08 3.02
C SER A 158 25.12 0.65 2.72
N SER A 159 24.23 -0.20 2.21
CA SER A 159 24.54 -1.58 1.86
C SER A 159 25.44 -1.70 0.62
N PHE A 160 25.42 -0.67 -0.24
CA PHE A 160 26.31 -0.54 -1.39
C PHE A 160 27.55 0.29 -1.10
N SER A 161 27.65 0.93 0.07
CA SER A 161 28.77 1.82 0.42
C SER A 161 29.41 1.52 1.78
N PRO A 162 29.77 0.24 2.09
CA PRO A 162 30.28 -0.14 3.41
C PRO A 162 31.60 0.55 3.81
N LYS A 163 32.34 1.09 2.83
CA LYS A 163 33.60 1.83 3.03
C LYS A 163 33.47 3.32 2.63
N GLY A 164 32.25 3.84 2.50
CA GLY A 164 31.99 5.23 2.08
C GLY A 164 32.04 5.49 0.57
N LEU A 165 32.41 4.49 -0.24
CA LEU A 165 32.36 4.54 -1.71
C LEU A 165 31.30 3.55 -2.22
N ILE A 166 30.52 3.97 -3.20
CA ILE A 166 29.45 3.15 -3.79
C ILE A 166 30.06 2.05 -4.67
N ASP A 167 29.67 0.80 -4.39
CA ASP A 167 29.88 -0.34 -5.29
C ASP A 167 28.77 -0.34 -6.35
N HIS A 168 29.04 0.34 -7.47
CA HIS A 168 28.08 0.46 -8.58
C HIS A 168 27.69 -0.87 -9.20
N LYS A 169 28.56 -1.90 -9.12
CA LYS A 169 28.23 -3.23 -9.64
C LYS A 169 27.14 -3.87 -8.78
N ARG A 170 27.30 -3.86 -7.46
CA ARG A 170 26.29 -4.37 -6.53
C ARG A 170 24.99 -3.57 -6.59
N GLU A 171 25.09 -2.25 -6.71
CA GLU A 171 23.94 -1.36 -6.90
C GLU A 171 23.16 -1.76 -8.16
N ALA A 172 23.84 -1.89 -9.30
CA ALA A 172 23.21 -2.26 -10.57
C ALA A 172 22.56 -3.64 -10.52
N GLU A 173 23.24 -4.65 -9.97
CA GLU A 173 22.70 -6.01 -9.83
C GLU A 173 21.43 -6.03 -8.98
N PHE A 174 21.41 -5.25 -7.89
CA PHE A 174 20.25 -5.12 -7.01
C PHE A 174 19.08 -4.40 -7.69
N VAL A 175 19.35 -3.31 -8.41
CA VAL A 175 18.33 -2.54 -9.13
C VAL A 175 17.71 -3.39 -10.25
N ASP A 176 18.53 -4.09 -11.03
CA ASP A 176 18.06 -4.98 -12.10
C ASP A 176 17.20 -6.12 -11.56
N LEU A 177 17.56 -6.68 -10.41
CA LEU A 177 16.76 -7.71 -9.73
C LEU A 177 15.36 -7.17 -9.41
N LEU A 178 15.25 -5.98 -8.84
CA LEU A 178 13.96 -5.39 -8.45
C LEU A 178 13.14 -4.92 -9.67
N ILE A 179 13.77 -4.37 -10.70
CA ILE A 179 13.10 -4.02 -11.96
C ILE A 179 12.46 -5.26 -12.60
N LYS A 180 13.22 -6.37 -12.69
CA LYS A 180 12.71 -7.63 -13.23
C LYS A 180 11.61 -8.22 -12.35
N ARG A 181 11.84 -8.29 -11.04
CA ARG A 181 10.88 -8.89 -10.10
C ARG A 181 9.54 -8.17 -10.09
N LEU A 182 9.54 -6.84 -10.12
CA LEU A 182 8.31 -6.04 -10.12
C LEU A 182 7.76 -5.76 -11.52
N THR A 183 8.41 -6.29 -12.56
CA THR A 183 8.06 -6.04 -13.96
C THR A 183 7.89 -4.54 -14.22
N ILE A 184 8.87 -3.74 -13.79
CA ILE A 184 8.89 -2.30 -14.02
C ILE A 184 9.22 -2.08 -15.50
N LYS A 185 8.24 -1.60 -16.26
CA LYS A 185 8.41 -1.28 -17.68
C LYS A 185 9.17 0.04 -17.81
N THR A 186 10.43 -0.06 -18.21
CA THR A 186 11.32 1.08 -18.46
C THR A 186 12.27 0.76 -19.61
N ALA A 187 12.77 1.78 -20.32
CA ALA A 187 13.79 1.61 -21.35
C ALA A 187 15.18 1.33 -20.76
N SER A 188 15.46 1.88 -19.58
CA SER A 188 16.74 1.75 -18.87
C SER A 188 16.56 2.09 -17.39
N PRO A 189 17.36 1.51 -16.47
CA PRO A 189 17.44 1.96 -15.07
C PRO A 189 17.79 3.45 -14.91
N GLU A 190 18.47 4.06 -15.90
CA GLU A 190 18.81 5.48 -15.89
C GLU A 190 17.64 6.40 -16.32
N THR A 191 16.50 5.83 -16.71
CA THR A 191 15.31 6.61 -17.07
C THR A 191 14.82 7.41 -15.85
N HIS A 192 14.58 8.71 -16.02
CA HIS A 192 14.00 9.52 -14.95
C HIS A 192 12.58 9.06 -14.57
N ALA A 193 12.28 9.00 -13.28
CA ALA A 193 11.00 8.51 -12.77
C ALA A 193 9.78 9.30 -13.29
N ARG A 194 9.94 10.59 -13.61
CA ARG A 194 8.90 11.42 -14.22
C ARG A 194 8.42 10.93 -15.59
N HIS A 195 9.22 10.16 -16.32
CA HIS A 195 8.85 9.64 -17.65
C HIS A 195 8.09 8.30 -17.59
N LEU A 196 7.92 7.71 -16.40
CA LEU A 196 7.17 6.48 -16.22
C LEU A 196 5.66 6.73 -16.12
N LEU A 197 4.86 5.80 -16.63
CA LEU A 197 3.42 5.73 -16.37
C LEU A 197 3.14 5.47 -14.88
N GLY A 198 1.98 5.90 -14.39
CA GLY A 198 1.60 5.86 -12.97
C GLY A 198 1.78 4.49 -12.30
N GLY A 199 1.38 3.39 -12.94
CA GLY A 199 1.59 2.04 -12.40
C GLY A 199 3.06 1.66 -12.26
N ASN A 200 3.93 2.07 -13.20
CA ASN A 200 5.38 1.84 -13.09
C ASN A 200 6.02 2.75 -12.05
N GLN A 201 5.56 3.99 -11.92
CA GLN A 201 5.97 4.86 -10.82
C GLN A 201 5.65 4.23 -9.47
N GLN A 202 4.46 3.68 -9.29
CA GLN A 202 4.07 2.99 -8.06
C GLN A 202 4.98 1.79 -7.77
N LYS A 203 5.26 0.96 -8.78
CA LYS A 203 6.18 -0.18 -8.65
C LYS A 203 7.60 0.26 -8.28
N VAL A 204 8.08 1.39 -8.79
CA VAL A 204 9.36 1.96 -8.36
C VAL A 204 9.31 2.33 -6.87
N VAL A 205 8.26 2.99 -6.40
CA VAL A 205 8.11 3.27 -4.95
C VAL A 205 8.09 1.98 -4.14
N ILE A 206 7.37 0.97 -4.59
CA ILE A 206 7.34 -0.33 -3.90
C ILE A 206 8.74 -0.97 -3.88
N ALA A 207 9.50 -0.93 -4.99
CA ALA A 207 10.86 -1.45 -5.05
C ALA A 207 11.78 -0.81 -3.99
N LYS A 208 11.67 0.51 -3.75
CA LYS A 208 12.44 1.24 -2.73
C LYS A 208 12.34 0.58 -1.37
N TRP A 209 11.12 0.24 -0.97
CA TRP A 209 10.83 -0.27 0.36
C TRP A 209 10.97 -1.78 0.48
N ILE A 210 10.73 -2.55 -0.57
CA ILE A 210 11.03 -3.99 -0.55
C ILE A 210 12.54 -4.22 -0.45
N GLY A 211 13.32 -3.35 -1.09
CA GLY A 211 14.77 -3.43 -1.14
C GLY A 211 15.49 -3.40 0.22
N ILE A 212 14.88 -2.79 1.24
CA ILE A 212 15.43 -2.73 2.61
C ILE A 212 15.09 -3.96 3.46
N GLY A 213 14.31 -4.91 2.94
CA GLY A 213 13.86 -6.09 3.68
C GLY A 213 13.04 -5.74 4.94
N PRO A 214 11.93 -5.00 4.81
CA PRO A 214 11.18 -4.50 5.95
C PRO A 214 10.49 -5.64 6.70
N LYS A 215 10.37 -5.49 8.02
CA LYS A 215 9.54 -6.34 8.88
C LYS A 215 8.09 -5.89 8.86
N VAL A 216 7.88 -4.59 8.72
CA VAL A 216 6.56 -3.95 8.69
C VAL A 216 6.54 -2.99 7.50
N LEU A 217 5.54 -3.12 6.64
CA LEU A 217 5.35 -2.25 5.49
C LEU A 217 4.00 -1.53 5.63
N ILE A 218 4.05 -0.21 5.74
CA ILE A 218 2.86 0.64 5.70
C ILE A 218 2.62 1.03 4.24
N LEU A 219 1.40 0.78 3.76
CA LEU A 219 0.94 1.03 2.40
C LEU A 219 -0.24 1.98 2.46
N ASP A 220 -0.03 3.24 2.11
CA ASP A 220 -1.08 4.24 2.07
C ASP A 220 -1.56 4.48 0.64
N GLU A 221 -2.82 4.12 0.38
CA GLU A 221 -3.46 4.17 -0.94
C GLU A 221 -2.63 3.48 -2.04
N PRO A 222 -2.19 2.21 -1.84
CA PRO A 222 -1.15 1.58 -2.65
C PRO A 222 -1.52 1.40 -4.13
N THR A 223 -2.82 1.39 -4.45
CA THR A 223 -3.31 1.24 -5.83
C THR A 223 -3.96 2.50 -6.40
N ARG A 224 -3.87 3.64 -5.72
CA ARG A 224 -4.46 4.90 -6.19
C ARG A 224 -3.79 5.39 -7.48
N GLY A 225 -4.61 5.66 -8.49
CA GLY A 225 -4.15 6.10 -9.81
C GLY A 225 -3.34 5.03 -10.58
N VAL A 226 -3.56 3.75 -10.25
CA VAL A 226 -2.98 2.58 -10.94
C VAL A 226 -4.07 1.88 -11.75
N ASP A 227 -3.74 1.43 -12.95
CA ASP A 227 -4.68 0.68 -13.81
C ASP A 227 -5.02 -0.70 -13.22
N VAL A 228 -6.17 -1.25 -13.62
CA VAL A 228 -6.71 -2.52 -13.10
C VAL A 228 -5.73 -3.69 -13.28
N GLY A 229 -4.95 -3.69 -14.38
CA GLY A 229 -3.95 -4.73 -14.64
C GLY A 229 -2.82 -4.69 -13.62
N ALA A 230 -2.28 -3.50 -13.36
CA ALA A 230 -1.20 -3.29 -12.40
C ALA A 230 -1.65 -3.40 -10.94
N LYS A 231 -2.92 -3.11 -10.59
CA LYS A 231 -3.47 -3.36 -9.24
C LYS A 231 -3.29 -4.81 -8.81
N ARG A 232 -3.66 -5.76 -9.68
CA ARG A 232 -3.52 -7.21 -9.40
C ARG A 232 -2.07 -7.60 -9.12
N GLU A 233 -1.12 -7.03 -9.84
CA GLU A 233 0.31 -7.31 -9.63
C GLU A 233 0.79 -6.80 -8.27
N ILE A 234 0.30 -5.65 -7.81
CA ILE A 234 0.57 -5.11 -6.47
C ILE A 234 -0.03 -6.03 -5.40
N TYR A 235 -1.26 -6.51 -5.58
CA TYR A 235 -1.89 -7.46 -4.65
C TYR A 235 -1.12 -8.78 -4.54
N THR A 236 -0.72 -9.36 -5.67
CA THR A 236 0.10 -10.58 -5.66
C THR A 236 1.41 -10.35 -4.91
N LEU A 237 2.05 -9.21 -5.11
CA LEU A 237 3.28 -8.87 -4.41
C LEU A 237 3.08 -8.72 -2.89
N MET A 238 1.97 -8.12 -2.45
CA MET A 238 1.61 -8.05 -1.03
C MET A 238 1.47 -9.46 -0.42
N ASN A 239 0.85 -10.39 -1.16
CA ASN A 239 0.75 -11.79 -0.74
C ASN A 239 2.12 -12.45 -0.62
N GLU A 240 3.00 -12.29 -1.62
CA GLU A 240 4.37 -12.83 -1.55
C GLU A 240 5.18 -12.28 -0.37
N LEU A 241 5.01 -11.00 -0.04
CA LEU A 241 5.72 -10.37 1.08
C LEU A 241 5.24 -10.94 2.41
N THR A 242 3.94 -11.08 2.57
CA THR A 242 3.34 -11.61 3.79
C THR A 242 3.59 -13.11 3.98
N GLU A 243 3.66 -13.91 2.91
CA GLU A 243 4.12 -15.31 2.96
C GLU A 243 5.55 -15.44 3.50
N ARG A 244 6.37 -14.41 3.32
CA ARG A 244 7.74 -14.33 3.88
C ARG A 244 7.79 -13.74 5.30
N GLY A 245 6.63 -13.49 5.90
CA GLY A 245 6.50 -12.96 7.26
C GLY A 245 6.51 -11.44 7.38
N VAL A 246 6.49 -10.69 6.27
CA VAL A 246 6.34 -9.22 6.34
C VAL A 246 4.93 -8.91 6.84
N ALA A 247 4.83 -8.03 7.83
CA ALA A 247 3.55 -7.47 8.27
C ALA A 247 3.18 -6.26 7.41
N ILE A 248 1.91 -6.16 7.00
CA ILE A 248 1.43 -5.04 6.18
C ILE A 248 0.32 -4.28 6.92
N ILE A 249 0.44 -2.96 6.94
CA ILE A 249 -0.67 -2.05 7.27
C ILE A 249 -1.10 -1.41 5.96
N MET A 250 -2.33 -1.67 5.51
CA MET A 250 -2.86 -1.16 4.25
C MET A 250 -3.96 -0.14 4.52
N VAL A 251 -3.68 1.14 4.26
CA VAL A 251 -4.71 2.19 4.24
C VAL A 251 -5.28 2.26 2.83
N SER A 252 -6.60 2.25 2.73
CA SER A 252 -7.29 2.42 1.46
C SER A 252 -8.67 3.03 1.64
N SER A 253 -9.05 3.90 0.71
CA SER A 253 -10.41 4.42 0.53
C SER A 253 -11.30 3.51 -0.33
N GLU A 254 -10.72 2.54 -1.04
CA GLU A 254 -11.47 1.57 -1.83
C GLU A 254 -11.89 0.38 -0.94
N LEU A 255 -13.15 0.36 -0.48
CA LEU A 255 -13.69 -0.74 0.33
C LEU A 255 -13.49 -2.14 -0.29
N PRO A 256 -13.64 -2.34 -1.62
CA PRO A 256 -13.33 -3.62 -2.22
C PRO A 256 -11.88 -4.08 -1.99
N GLU A 257 -10.91 -3.16 -1.97
CA GLU A 257 -9.50 -3.47 -1.69
C GLU A 257 -9.31 -3.85 -0.22
N ILE A 258 -9.92 -3.09 0.70
CA ILE A 258 -9.95 -3.41 2.14
C ILE A 258 -10.52 -4.81 2.37
N LEU A 259 -11.69 -5.11 1.81
CA LEU A 259 -12.37 -6.40 1.98
C LEU A 259 -11.62 -7.55 1.30
N GLY A 260 -11.02 -7.30 0.14
CA GLY A 260 -10.37 -8.32 -0.67
C GLY A 260 -8.97 -8.73 -0.19
N MET A 261 -8.25 -7.85 0.52
CA MET A 261 -6.84 -8.07 0.86
C MET A 261 -6.56 -8.19 2.36
N SER A 262 -7.42 -7.67 3.23
CA SER A 262 -7.15 -7.62 4.67
C SER A 262 -7.48 -8.95 5.35
N ASP A 263 -6.69 -9.33 6.35
CA ASP A 263 -7.03 -10.40 7.30
C ASP A 263 -7.90 -9.86 8.44
N ARG A 264 -7.69 -8.58 8.76
CA ARG A 264 -8.37 -7.84 9.81
C ARG A 264 -8.43 -6.37 9.44
N ILE A 265 -9.51 -5.70 9.83
CA ILE A 265 -9.79 -4.32 9.43
C ILE A 265 -9.98 -3.48 10.68
N ILE A 266 -9.21 -2.40 10.77
CA ILE A 266 -9.38 -1.34 11.75
C ILE A 266 -10.15 -0.22 11.07
N VAL A 267 -11.21 0.25 11.72
CA VAL A 267 -12.00 1.37 11.22
C VAL A 267 -11.71 2.60 12.05
N VAL A 268 -11.37 3.69 11.36
CA VAL A 268 -11.04 4.99 11.95
C VAL A 268 -12.19 5.96 11.69
N HIS A 269 -12.60 6.65 12.75
CA HIS A 269 -13.61 7.72 12.71
C HIS A 269 -13.08 8.90 13.54
N GLU A 270 -12.99 10.08 12.92
CA GLU A 270 -12.55 11.33 13.55
C GLU A 270 -11.27 11.17 14.40
N GLY A 271 -10.24 10.53 13.84
CA GLY A 271 -8.95 10.36 14.51
C GLY A 271 -8.94 9.33 15.63
N ARG A 272 -9.98 8.51 15.78
CA ARG A 272 -10.04 7.42 16.77
C ARG A 272 -10.34 6.09 16.10
N ILE A 273 -9.88 4.99 16.68
CA ILE A 273 -10.32 3.65 16.26
C ILE A 273 -11.74 3.44 16.78
N SER A 274 -12.72 3.36 15.88
CA SER A 274 -14.12 3.11 16.22
C SER A 274 -14.44 1.63 16.35
N GLY A 275 -13.65 0.76 15.71
CA GLY A 275 -13.75 -0.67 15.91
C GLY A 275 -12.79 -1.48 15.05
N GLU A 276 -12.83 -2.78 15.27
CA GLU A 276 -11.99 -3.77 14.60
C GLU A 276 -12.87 -4.94 14.14
N ILE A 277 -12.70 -5.36 12.89
CA ILE A 277 -13.51 -6.41 12.26
C ILE A 277 -12.58 -7.47 11.67
N HIS A 278 -12.86 -8.74 11.92
CA HIS A 278 -12.17 -9.84 11.23
C HIS A 278 -12.65 -9.94 9.78
N ALA A 279 -11.76 -10.23 8.82
CA ALA A 279 -12.12 -10.23 7.39
C ALA A 279 -13.34 -11.10 7.04
N ARG A 280 -13.43 -12.30 7.62
CA ARG A 280 -14.57 -13.23 7.47
C ARG A 280 -15.95 -12.65 7.84
N GLU A 281 -15.96 -11.61 8.68
CA GLU A 281 -17.14 -10.97 9.26
C GLU A 281 -17.35 -9.56 8.68
N ALA A 282 -16.42 -9.10 7.83
CA ALA A 282 -16.41 -7.76 7.29
C ALA A 282 -17.39 -7.63 6.13
N THR A 283 -18.24 -6.62 6.21
CA THR A 283 -19.09 -6.17 5.12
C THR A 283 -18.90 -4.68 4.93
N GLN A 284 -19.18 -4.19 3.72
CA GLN A 284 -19.18 -2.76 3.44
C GLN A 284 -20.08 -1.99 4.43
N GLU A 285 -21.27 -2.51 4.71
CA GLU A 285 -22.20 -1.90 5.68
C GLU A 285 -21.58 -1.76 7.07
N ARG A 286 -20.99 -2.84 7.64
CA ARG A 286 -20.38 -2.80 8.98
C ARG A 286 -19.21 -1.81 9.04
N ILE A 287 -18.38 -1.75 8.00
CA ILE A 287 -17.28 -0.78 7.93
C ILE A 287 -17.83 0.64 7.90
N MET A 288 -18.86 0.90 7.09
CA MET A 288 -19.47 2.23 6.97
C MET A 288 -20.17 2.68 8.25
N THR A 289 -20.85 1.77 8.96
CA THR A 289 -21.44 2.04 10.28
C THR A 289 -20.38 2.51 11.27
N LEU A 290 -19.26 1.78 11.38
CA LEU A 290 -18.15 2.18 12.27
C LEU A 290 -17.47 3.47 11.81
N ALA A 291 -17.33 3.69 10.50
CA ALA A 291 -16.68 4.87 9.93
C ALA A 291 -17.50 6.16 10.11
N THR A 292 -18.80 6.03 10.40
CA THR A 292 -19.74 7.14 10.67
C THR A 292 -20.05 7.31 12.15
N GLY A 293 -19.41 6.53 13.04
CA GLY A 293 -19.65 6.59 14.49
C GLY A 293 -20.88 5.83 14.97
N GLY A 294 -21.52 5.05 14.10
CA GLY A 294 -22.60 4.13 14.46
C GLY A 294 -22.11 2.94 15.28
N ARG A 295 -23.01 2.36 16.09
CA ARG A 295 -22.76 1.17 16.93
C ARG A 295 -23.60 -0.01 16.47
#